data_AF-A0A2E7W7Q2-F1
#
_entry.id   AF-A0A2E7W7Q2-F1
#
_cell.length_a   1.000
_cell.length_b   1.000
_cell.length_c   1.000
_cell.angle_alpha   90.00
_cell.angle_beta   90.00
_cell.angle_gamma   90.00
#
_symmetry.space_group_name_H-M   'P 1'
#
loop_
_entity.id
_entity.type
_entity.pdbx_description
1 polymer ?
#
loop_
_entity_poly.entity_id
_entity_poly.type
_entity_poly.pdbx_seq_one_letter_code
_entity_poly.pdbx_strand_id
1 'polypeptide(L)'
;MSFYRFTRNDLFVNQLKTNPSCRFDVYNSKIVYNNKSEMSGAFTGSVPGVPVGHISLYELNVDRNPTHTGLVFPFLQRDSSLSTFKTISTSEYYSFDYGDSINAVSGAQYPLSASITREFFDLNHSASMASSNKTVIHQESLDHNGGLAPGVAFTLASSTTTAEGFPNYNDSDAHTHTDGTVRTSLERYKRIKTLLTSSHVGALRNTINNYSILSPHFKYSASFASGYGRDLDILPVNLISVPSIFYGSAIEKGTINLKYFLTGTLIGEIKDENQNGELIQVGPVGSAGSGSVAGIALYKQGFIILTGSWDLQTTGPSANAKLNYKNTGTACTSSWLYFAVGTNDGTPVDGEGADTRASASYTMHFSGTNEVPVMTMFAHAPKGQLNYSNNPTYLSYSAASSNYDALTSSISYREPDLATVNVVSSSFSSPTASFAKETYISKIGLYDKDKNLIGVTTVAKPVKKTEDREFTFKLKLDI
;
A
#
# COMPACT_ATOMS: atom_id res chain seq x y z
N MET A 1 45.28 11.84 -2.66
CA MET A 1 43.86 12.02 -3.05
C MET A 1 43.34 13.27 -2.38
N SER A 2 42.70 14.14 -3.13
CA SER A 2 42.13 15.40 -2.65
C SER A 2 40.71 15.16 -2.11
N PHE A 3 40.43 15.68 -0.92
CA PHE A 3 39.12 15.61 -0.29
C PHE A 3 38.40 16.95 -0.42
N TYR A 4 37.12 16.91 -0.76
CA TYR A 4 36.23 18.05 -0.70
C TYR A 4 35.25 17.85 0.46
N ARG A 5 35.21 18.81 1.39
CA ARG A 5 34.28 18.77 2.51
C ARG A 5 33.03 19.54 2.13
N PHE A 6 31.88 18.87 2.13
CA PHE A 6 30.60 19.52 1.92
C PHE A 6 30.33 20.57 3.02
N THR A 7 29.92 21.75 2.60
CA THR A 7 29.38 22.80 3.46
C THR A 7 27.86 22.74 3.46
N ARG A 8 27.22 23.52 4.35
CA ARG A 8 25.74 23.57 4.45
C ARG A 8 25.07 24.00 3.14
N ASN A 9 25.76 24.80 2.31
CA ASN A 9 25.22 25.29 1.04
C ASN A 9 25.35 24.27 -0.11
N ASP A 10 26.11 23.19 0.10
CA ASP A 10 26.34 22.16 -0.91
C ASP A 10 25.36 20.99 -0.77
N LEU A 11 24.60 20.96 0.33
CA LEU A 11 23.67 19.91 0.70
C LEU A 11 22.23 20.42 0.63
N PHE A 12 21.43 19.81 -0.23
CA PHE A 12 19.99 20.08 -0.31
C PHE A 12 19.24 18.80 -0.03
N VAL A 13 18.46 18.81 1.06
CA VAL A 13 17.48 17.76 1.33
C VAL A 13 16.15 18.23 0.73
N ASN A 14 15.63 17.47 -0.23
CA ASN A 14 14.35 17.74 -0.87
C ASN A 14 13.48 16.48 -0.79
N GLN A 15 12.19 16.63 -1.07
CA GLN A 15 11.27 15.53 -1.23
C GLN A 15 10.76 15.53 -2.68
N LEU A 16 10.91 14.40 -3.35
CA LEU A 16 10.39 14.18 -4.68
C LEU A 16 9.00 13.55 -4.54
N LYS A 17 7.98 14.27 -4.97
CA LYS A 17 6.61 13.75 -5.05
C LYS A 17 6.41 13.04 -6.39
N THR A 18 6.13 11.75 -6.34
CA THR A 18 5.71 10.95 -7.51
C THR A 18 4.25 10.58 -7.40
N ASN A 19 3.57 10.48 -8.54
CA ASN A 19 2.18 10.08 -8.63
C ASN A 19 2.05 8.80 -9.47
N PRO A 20 2.34 7.61 -8.91
CA PRO A 20 2.21 6.36 -9.64
C PRO A 20 0.75 6.10 -9.99
N SER A 21 0.45 5.77 -11.26
CA SER A 21 -0.90 5.41 -11.68
C SER A 21 -1.22 3.96 -11.33
N CYS A 22 -2.42 3.76 -10.79
CA CYS A 22 -2.99 2.47 -10.45
C CYS A 22 -4.31 2.27 -11.19
N ARG A 23 -4.43 1.11 -11.82
CA ARG A 23 -5.64 0.67 -12.52
C ARG A 23 -5.98 -0.75 -12.08
N PHE A 24 -7.20 -0.95 -11.64
CA PHE A 24 -7.79 -2.25 -11.38
C PHE A 24 -8.95 -2.46 -12.34
N ASP A 25 -8.92 -3.57 -13.06
CA ASP A 25 -10.06 -4.03 -13.85
C ASP A 25 -10.59 -5.31 -13.19
N VAL A 26 -11.89 -5.34 -12.92
CA VAL A 26 -12.56 -6.47 -12.28
C VAL A 26 -13.58 -7.04 -13.25
N TYR A 27 -13.46 -8.33 -13.51
CA TYR A 27 -14.34 -9.06 -14.41
C TYR A 27 -14.57 -10.49 -13.88
N ASN A 28 -15.83 -10.86 -13.66
CA ASN A 28 -16.21 -12.19 -13.19
C ASN A 28 -15.39 -12.69 -11.98
N SER A 29 -15.33 -11.90 -10.89
CA SER A 29 -14.49 -12.15 -9.69
C SER A 29 -12.98 -12.29 -9.95
N LYS A 30 -12.48 -11.90 -11.12
CA LYS A 30 -11.05 -11.83 -11.41
C LYS A 30 -10.60 -10.38 -11.41
N ILE A 31 -9.51 -10.11 -10.70
CA ILE A 31 -8.91 -8.79 -10.58
C ILE A 31 -7.69 -8.76 -11.50
N VAL A 32 -7.53 -7.68 -12.27
CA VAL A 32 -6.35 -7.40 -13.09
C VAL A 32 -5.78 -6.07 -12.63
N TYR A 33 -4.48 -6.05 -12.32
CA TYR A 33 -3.78 -4.85 -11.87
C TYR A 33 -2.84 -4.34 -12.97
N ASN A 34 -2.97 -3.05 -13.33
CA ASN A 34 -2.15 -2.34 -14.31
C ASN A 34 -1.98 -3.08 -15.65
N ASN A 35 -3.03 -3.73 -16.14
CA ASN A 35 -3.02 -4.56 -17.36
C ASN A 35 -1.92 -5.63 -17.39
N LYS A 36 -1.40 -6.04 -16.22
CA LYS A 36 -0.40 -7.09 -16.13
C LYS A 36 -1.09 -8.43 -16.34
N SER A 37 -0.72 -9.12 -17.41
CA SER A 37 -1.11 -10.51 -17.65
C SER A 37 -0.37 -11.43 -16.69
N GLU A 38 -1.02 -12.54 -16.33
CA GLU A 38 -0.36 -13.64 -15.63
C GLU A 38 0.76 -14.21 -16.51
N MET A 39 1.95 -14.39 -15.93
CA MET A 39 3.03 -15.13 -16.57
C MET A 39 3.16 -16.47 -15.84
N SER A 40 3.08 -17.57 -16.59
CA SER A 40 3.37 -18.90 -16.05
C SER A 40 4.87 -19.12 -15.99
N GLY A 41 5.34 -19.65 -14.87
CA GLY A 41 6.72 -20.09 -14.69
C GLY A 41 6.91 -21.56 -15.02
N ALA A 42 8.10 -22.08 -14.74
CA ALA A 42 8.43 -23.48 -14.94
C ALA A 42 7.78 -24.40 -13.89
N PHE A 43 7.46 -23.87 -12.71
CA PHE A 43 6.94 -24.64 -11.58
C PHE A 43 5.57 -24.16 -11.07
N THR A 44 5.13 -22.97 -11.51
CA THR A 44 3.92 -22.29 -11.02
C THR A 44 3.12 -21.67 -12.15
N GLY A 45 1.79 -21.59 -12.01
CA GLY A 45 0.92 -20.89 -12.97
C GLY A 45 1.06 -19.36 -12.95
N SER A 46 1.60 -18.82 -11.84
CA SER A 46 1.88 -17.39 -11.64
C SER A 46 3.29 -17.24 -11.07
N VAL A 47 4.20 -16.69 -11.87
CA VAL A 47 5.62 -16.49 -11.51
C VAL A 47 5.80 -15.82 -10.14
N PRO A 48 5.05 -14.77 -9.75
CA PRO A 48 5.19 -14.15 -8.43
C PRO A 48 4.68 -15.00 -7.25
N GLY A 49 4.08 -16.17 -7.52
CA GLY A 49 3.49 -17.05 -6.50
C GLY A 49 2.18 -16.52 -5.89
N VAL A 50 1.58 -15.47 -6.45
CA VAL A 50 0.31 -14.87 -5.98
C VAL A 50 -0.79 -14.95 -7.04
N PRO A 51 -2.07 -14.91 -6.66
CA PRO A 51 -3.18 -14.80 -7.60
C PRO A 51 -3.09 -13.54 -8.50
N VAL A 52 -3.72 -13.60 -9.66
CA VAL A 52 -3.79 -12.45 -10.59
C VAL A 52 -4.48 -11.26 -9.92
N GLY A 53 -3.96 -10.06 -10.17
CA GLY A 53 -4.46 -8.82 -9.56
C GLY A 53 -3.95 -8.58 -8.15
N HIS A 54 -3.08 -9.45 -7.63
CA HIS A 54 -2.35 -9.24 -6.38
C HIS A 54 -0.89 -8.85 -6.66
N ILE A 55 -0.30 -8.11 -5.72
CA ILE A 55 1.13 -7.83 -5.69
C ILE A 55 1.79 -8.73 -4.63
N SER A 56 2.90 -9.36 -4.97
CA SER A 56 3.72 -10.12 -4.03
C SER A 56 4.53 -9.15 -3.17
N LEU A 57 4.48 -9.30 -1.85
CA LEU A 57 5.11 -8.35 -0.92
C LEU A 57 6.61 -8.62 -0.71
N TYR A 58 7.04 -9.87 -0.83
CA TYR A 58 8.41 -10.28 -0.49
C TYR A 58 9.14 -11.02 -1.60
N GLU A 59 8.46 -11.43 -2.67
CA GLU A 59 9.04 -12.11 -3.84
C GLU A 59 9.99 -13.30 -3.50
N LEU A 60 9.83 -13.92 -2.33
CA LEU A 60 10.70 -15.01 -1.86
C LEU A 60 10.41 -16.35 -2.56
N ASN A 61 9.15 -16.55 -2.97
CA ASN A 61 8.68 -17.77 -3.63
C ASN A 61 8.37 -17.55 -5.11
N VAL A 62 9.22 -16.78 -5.80
CA VAL A 62 9.11 -16.59 -7.24
C VAL A 62 9.43 -17.90 -7.97
N ASP A 63 8.45 -18.37 -8.74
CA ASP A 63 8.46 -19.64 -9.47
C ASP A 63 8.88 -20.85 -8.61
N ARG A 64 8.38 -20.91 -7.36
CA ARG A 64 8.62 -22.04 -6.45
C ARG A 64 7.36 -22.86 -6.22
N ASN A 65 7.53 -24.17 -6.11
CA ASN A 65 6.46 -25.12 -5.85
C ASN A 65 6.87 -26.09 -4.74
N PRO A 66 5.97 -26.45 -3.81
CA PRO A 66 6.21 -27.42 -2.75
C PRO A 66 6.93 -28.70 -3.19
N THR A 67 6.57 -29.25 -4.36
CA THR A 67 7.03 -30.57 -4.80
C THR A 67 8.44 -30.55 -5.42
N HIS A 68 8.81 -29.47 -6.12
CA HIS A 68 10.02 -29.45 -6.95
C HIS A 68 11.16 -28.60 -6.36
N THR A 69 10.82 -27.45 -5.77
CA THR A 69 11.81 -26.48 -5.30
C THR A 69 11.68 -26.18 -3.81
N GLY A 70 10.59 -26.61 -3.18
CA GLY A 70 10.24 -26.25 -1.81
C GLY A 70 9.87 -24.76 -1.69
N LEU A 71 8.94 -24.43 -0.81
CA LEU A 71 8.61 -23.03 -0.51
C LEU A 71 9.46 -22.50 0.63
N VAL A 72 9.82 -21.22 0.57
CA VAL A 72 10.36 -20.43 1.67
C VAL A 72 9.20 -20.02 2.57
N PHE A 73 9.31 -20.29 3.87
CA PHE A 73 8.30 -19.94 4.88
C PHE A 73 8.98 -19.45 6.16
N PRO A 74 8.28 -18.65 6.98
CA PRO A 74 8.81 -18.29 8.29
C PRO A 74 8.72 -19.50 9.21
N PHE A 75 9.80 -19.77 9.94
CA PHE A 75 9.83 -20.84 10.93
C PHE A 75 10.44 -20.30 12.24
N LEU A 76 10.03 -20.90 13.34
CA LEU A 76 10.64 -20.74 14.65
C LEU A 76 11.11 -22.11 15.11
N GLN A 77 12.25 -22.18 15.77
CA GLN A 77 12.69 -23.44 16.37
C GLN A 77 12.11 -23.55 17.77
N ARG A 78 11.59 -24.72 18.13
CA ARG A 78 11.14 -25.02 19.48
C ARG A 78 12.34 -25.01 20.43
N ASP A 79 12.43 -23.97 21.26
CA ASP A 79 13.47 -23.78 22.27
C ASP A 79 12.85 -23.57 23.67
N SER A 80 13.68 -23.32 24.69
CA SER A 80 13.20 -23.08 26.06
C SER A 80 12.51 -21.72 26.25
N SER A 81 12.47 -20.85 25.23
CA SER A 81 11.92 -19.49 25.34
C SER A 81 10.39 -19.44 25.32
N LEU A 82 9.71 -20.56 25.04
CA LEU A 82 8.25 -20.67 24.88
C LEU A 82 7.68 -19.79 23.75
N SER A 83 8.52 -19.37 22.80
CA SER A 83 8.09 -18.54 21.67
C SER A 83 7.39 -19.38 20.60
N THR A 84 6.25 -18.90 20.09
CA THR A 84 5.51 -19.53 19.00
C THR A 84 4.66 -18.52 18.22
N PHE A 85 4.16 -18.92 17.06
CA PHE A 85 3.23 -18.11 16.28
C PHE A 85 1.84 -18.08 16.96
N LYS A 86 1.14 -16.94 16.87
CA LYS A 86 -0.21 -16.76 17.43
C LYS A 86 -1.23 -17.78 16.90
N THR A 87 -1.00 -18.34 15.72
CA THR A 87 -1.86 -19.32 15.07
C THR A 87 -1.69 -20.74 15.63
N ILE A 88 -0.59 -21.00 16.36
CA ILE A 88 -0.32 -22.31 16.95
C ILE A 88 -0.98 -22.37 18.32
N SER A 89 -1.85 -23.37 18.50
CA SER A 89 -2.49 -23.62 19.79
C SER A 89 -1.48 -24.12 20.82
N THR A 90 -1.77 -23.92 22.11
CA THR A 90 -0.92 -24.44 23.19
C THR A 90 -0.76 -25.97 23.12
N SER A 91 -1.82 -26.70 22.77
CA SER A 91 -1.77 -28.15 22.59
C SER A 91 -0.87 -28.59 21.43
N GLU A 92 -0.92 -27.87 20.30
CA GLU A 92 -0.07 -28.13 19.15
C GLU A 92 1.39 -27.77 19.47
N TYR A 93 1.62 -26.68 20.19
CA TYR A 93 2.96 -26.28 20.65
C TYR A 93 3.68 -27.35 21.49
N TYR A 94 2.95 -28.04 22.37
CA TYR A 94 3.50 -29.12 23.21
C TYR A 94 3.66 -30.46 22.47
N SER A 95 3.18 -30.55 21.22
CA SER A 95 3.40 -31.73 20.38
C SER A 95 4.74 -31.70 19.63
N PHE A 96 5.39 -30.54 19.55
CA PHE A 96 6.72 -30.38 18.94
C PHE A 96 7.82 -30.72 19.94
N ASP A 97 8.84 -31.45 19.48
CA ASP A 97 10.03 -31.75 20.26
C ASP A 97 10.99 -30.56 20.29
N TYR A 98 11.88 -30.52 21.29
CA TYR A 98 12.92 -29.50 21.35
C TYR A 98 13.86 -29.61 20.14
N GLY A 99 14.00 -28.51 19.41
CA GLY A 99 14.77 -28.45 18.18
C GLY A 99 13.92 -28.56 16.90
N ASP A 100 12.63 -28.87 17.00
CA ASP A 100 11.75 -28.91 15.84
C ASP A 100 11.51 -27.52 15.25
N SER A 101 11.39 -27.45 13.93
CA SER A 101 10.91 -26.25 13.24
C SER A 101 9.39 -26.17 13.33
N ILE A 102 8.91 -25.25 14.15
CA ILE A 102 7.51 -24.83 14.19
C ILE A 102 7.29 -23.91 12.99
N ASN A 103 6.49 -24.37 12.05
CA ASN A 103 6.07 -23.56 10.92
C ASN A 103 4.76 -22.87 11.28
N ALA A 104 4.57 -21.65 10.79
CA ALA A 104 3.24 -21.06 10.86
C ALA A 104 2.27 -21.95 10.05
N VAL A 105 1.13 -22.31 10.66
CA VAL A 105 0.05 -23.18 10.13
C VAL A 105 -0.10 -23.09 8.60
N SER A 106 -0.45 -24.22 7.95
CA SER A 106 -0.72 -24.48 6.52
C SER A 106 -1.59 -23.45 5.77
N GLY A 107 -1.14 -22.20 5.72
CA GLY A 107 -1.88 -21.03 5.24
C GLY A 107 -1.12 -19.71 5.45
N ALA A 108 -0.17 -19.64 6.39
CA ALA A 108 0.79 -18.55 6.52
C ALA A 108 2.03 -18.81 5.64
N GLN A 109 1.80 -18.97 4.34
CA GLN A 109 2.86 -19.13 3.35
C GLN A 109 3.26 -17.75 2.83
N TYR A 110 4.56 -17.51 2.60
CA TYR A 110 5.02 -16.38 1.79
C TYR A 110 4.65 -16.65 0.32
N PRO A 111 3.39 -16.50 -0.01
CA PRO A 111 3.14 -15.33 -0.80
C PRO A 111 2.17 -14.42 -0.06
N LEU A 112 2.70 -13.67 0.91
CA LEU A 112 1.98 -12.51 1.42
C LEU A 112 1.72 -11.59 0.24
N SER A 113 0.45 -11.29 0.04
CA SER A 113 -0.02 -10.58 -1.13
C SER A 113 -0.97 -9.48 -0.72
N ALA A 114 -1.02 -8.42 -1.51
CA ALA A 114 -1.99 -7.34 -1.35
C ALA A 114 -2.77 -7.15 -2.65
N SER A 115 -4.07 -6.93 -2.50
CA SER A 115 -4.96 -6.50 -3.57
C SER A 115 -6.07 -5.65 -2.97
N ILE A 116 -6.87 -5.02 -3.83
CA ILE A 116 -8.07 -4.32 -3.40
C ILE A 116 -9.07 -5.33 -2.83
N THR A 117 -9.89 -4.87 -1.89
CA THR A 117 -10.94 -5.69 -1.26
C THR A 117 -12.23 -4.91 -1.24
N ARG A 118 -13.35 -5.61 -1.46
CA ARG A 118 -14.70 -5.05 -1.35
C ARG A 118 -15.40 -5.69 -0.16
N GLU A 119 -16.17 -4.88 0.55
CA GLU A 119 -17.11 -5.34 1.57
C GLU A 119 -18.46 -4.68 1.34
N PHE A 120 -19.51 -5.50 1.24
CA PHE A 120 -20.88 -5.04 1.08
C PHE A 120 -21.65 -5.15 2.38
N PHE A 121 -22.23 -4.04 2.79
CA PHE A 121 -23.07 -3.93 3.97
C PHE A 121 -24.52 -3.71 3.54
N ASP A 122 -25.43 -4.56 4.01
CA ASP A 122 -26.86 -4.43 3.71
C ASP A 122 -27.55 -3.41 4.64
N LEU A 123 -28.86 -3.22 4.45
CA LEU A 123 -29.69 -2.45 5.37
C LEU A 123 -29.56 -2.98 6.81
N ASN A 124 -29.39 -2.07 7.76
CA ASN A 124 -29.21 -2.36 9.19
C ASN A 124 -28.04 -3.32 9.46
N HIS A 125 -26.94 -3.16 8.74
CA HIS A 125 -25.78 -4.01 8.94
C HIS A 125 -25.22 -3.85 10.36
N SER A 126 -25.08 -4.98 11.02
CA SER A 126 -24.54 -5.11 12.37
C SER A 126 -23.21 -5.85 12.27
N ALA A 127 -22.35 -5.72 13.28
CA ALA A 127 -21.10 -6.47 13.32
C ALA A 127 -21.39 -7.98 13.24
N SER A 128 -20.80 -8.68 12.27
CA SER A 128 -20.75 -10.13 12.29
C SER A 128 -19.85 -10.56 13.46
N MET A 129 -20.45 -11.03 14.55
CA MET A 129 -19.69 -11.49 15.72
C MET A 129 -19.08 -12.86 15.45
N ALA A 130 -17.79 -13.04 15.76
CA ALA A 130 -17.15 -14.36 15.77
C ALA A 130 -17.95 -15.36 16.64
N SER A 131 -18.02 -16.63 16.22
CA SER A 131 -18.84 -17.67 16.88
C SER A 131 -18.58 -17.80 18.39
N SER A 132 -17.35 -17.57 18.85
CA SER A 132 -16.97 -17.59 20.27
C SER A 132 -17.69 -16.50 21.09
N ASN A 133 -17.92 -15.33 20.51
CA ASN A 133 -18.64 -14.25 21.19
C ASN A 133 -20.16 -14.46 21.17
N LYS A 134 -20.67 -15.24 20.21
CA LYS A 134 -22.06 -15.73 20.19
C LYS A 134 -22.34 -16.60 21.42
N THR A 135 -21.38 -17.44 21.82
CA THR A 135 -21.46 -18.29 23.03
C THR A 135 -21.53 -17.46 24.32
N VAL A 136 -20.78 -16.35 24.40
CA VAL A 136 -20.80 -15.44 25.56
C VAL A 136 -22.18 -14.78 25.73
N ILE A 137 -22.82 -14.36 24.64
CA ILE A 137 -24.19 -13.80 24.69
C ILE A 137 -25.22 -14.89 25.03
N HIS A 138 -25.06 -16.10 24.51
CA HIS A 138 -25.91 -17.23 24.88
C HIS A 138 -25.79 -17.58 26.37
N GLN A 139 -24.60 -17.45 26.96
CA GLN A 139 -24.37 -17.71 28.39
C GLN A 139 -24.97 -16.60 29.27
N GLU A 140 -24.80 -15.33 28.92
CA GLU A 140 -25.48 -14.22 29.61
C GLU A 140 -27.03 -14.30 29.49
N SER A 141 -27.56 -14.92 28.43
CA SER A 141 -29.01 -15.18 28.25
C SER A 141 -29.53 -16.34 29.13
N LEU A 142 -28.75 -17.41 29.28
CA LEU A 142 -29.09 -18.55 30.13
C LEU A 142 -29.10 -18.20 31.61
N ASP A 143 -28.22 -17.31 32.04
CA ASP A 143 -28.08 -16.86 33.44
C ASP A 143 -29.29 -16.05 33.95
N HIS A 144 -30.12 -15.49 33.05
CA HIS A 144 -31.27 -14.64 33.44
C HIS A 144 -32.63 -15.34 33.43
N ASN A 145 -32.86 -16.34 32.56
CA ASN A 145 -34.21 -16.82 32.30
C ASN A 145 -34.43 -18.34 32.36
N GLY A 146 -33.52 -19.09 32.99
CA GLY A 146 -33.75 -20.51 33.25
C GLY A 146 -34.07 -21.30 31.98
N GLY A 147 -33.10 -21.44 31.08
CA GLY A 147 -33.18 -22.33 29.92
C GLY A 147 -34.12 -21.85 28.81
N LEU A 148 -33.57 -21.15 27.82
CA LEU A 148 -34.25 -20.90 26.55
C LEU A 148 -33.55 -21.64 25.41
N ALA A 149 -34.36 -22.28 24.56
CA ALA A 149 -33.93 -23.11 23.43
C ALA A 149 -33.17 -22.30 22.35
N PRO A 150 -32.38 -22.95 21.48
CA PRO A 150 -31.62 -22.26 20.43
C PRO A 150 -32.56 -21.58 19.42
N GLY A 151 -32.38 -20.28 19.19
CA GLY A 151 -33.07 -19.53 18.12
C GLY A 151 -33.98 -18.37 18.57
N VAL A 152 -34.08 -18.08 19.87
CA VAL A 152 -34.88 -16.94 20.35
C VAL A 152 -34.10 -15.63 20.15
N ALA A 153 -34.67 -14.70 19.39
CA ALA A 153 -34.15 -13.34 19.28
C ALA A 153 -34.21 -12.65 20.65
N PHE A 154 -33.10 -12.02 21.05
CA PHE A 154 -33.03 -11.25 22.29
C PHE A 154 -33.83 -9.95 22.13
N THR A 155 -35.11 -9.98 22.50
CA THR A 155 -35.92 -8.76 22.60
C THR A 155 -35.73 -8.16 23.99
N LEU A 156 -34.75 -7.26 24.14
CA LEU A 156 -34.67 -6.38 25.31
C LEU A 156 -35.82 -5.38 25.24
N ALA A 157 -36.97 -5.75 25.79
CA ALA A 157 -38.09 -4.84 25.94
C ALA A 157 -37.73 -3.76 26.99
N SER A 158 -37.45 -2.53 26.56
CA SER A 158 -37.50 -1.37 27.44
C SER A 158 -38.95 -1.02 27.69
N SER A 159 -39.40 -1.04 28.94
CA SER A 159 -40.79 -0.69 29.27
C SER A 159 -41.07 0.80 29.14
N THR A 160 -40.04 1.66 29.05
CA THR A 160 -40.16 3.11 28.80
C THR A 160 -38.90 3.69 28.15
N THR A 161 -39.05 4.75 27.36
CA THR A 161 -37.96 5.62 26.89
C THR A 161 -37.84 6.85 27.80
N THR A 162 -36.63 7.37 28.02
CA THR A 162 -36.42 8.65 28.68
C THR A 162 -36.88 9.81 27.79
N ALA A 163 -37.02 11.01 28.36
CA ALA A 163 -37.41 12.22 27.60
C ALA A 163 -36.43 12.57 26.46
N GLU A 164 -35.22 12.01 26.47
CA GLU A 164 -34.21 12.15 25.41
C GLU A 164 -34.18 10.97 24.43
N GLY A 165 -35.15 10.04 24.53
CA GLY A 165 -35.30 8.91 23.59
C GLY A 165 -34.38 7.72 23.87
N PHE A 166 -33.70 7.65 25.02
CA PHE A 166 -32.91 6.48 25.40
C PHE A 166 -33.78 5.42 26.10
N PRO A 167 -33.51 4.12 25.93
CA PRO A 167 -34.21 3.10 26.69
C PRO A 167 -33.93 3.26 28.21
N ASN A 168 -34.97 3.29 29.04
CA ASN A 168 -34.85 3.39 30.50
C ASN A 168 -34.47 2.03 31.09
N TYR A 169 -33.19 1.84 31.40
CA TYR A 169 -32.67 0.63 32.04
C TYR A 169 -32.58 0.85 33.55
N ASN A 170 -33.10 -0.10 34.34
CA ASN A 170 -33.14 0.01 35.78
C ASN A 170 -31.72 -0.24 36.35
N ASP A 171 -31.03 0.82 36.79
CA ASP A 171 -29.67 0.74 37.35
C ASP A 171 -29.61 -0.04 38.69
N SER A 172 -30.76 -0.33 39.31
CA SER A 172 -30.85 -1.12 40.54
C SER A 172 -30.73 -2.64 40.32
N ASP A 173 -30.72 -3.12 39.08
CA ASP A 173 -30.72 -4.53 38.72
C ASP A 173 -29.31 -5.06 38.43
N ALA A 174 -28.55 -5.23 39.52
CA ALA A 174 -27.18 -5.70 39.52
C ALA A 174 -27.12 -7.21 39.75
N HIS A 175 -26.56 -7.96 38.79
CA HIS A 175 -26.39 -9.41 38.87
C HIS A 175 -24.91 -9.79 38.83
N THR A 176 -24.53 -10.79 39.63
CA THR A 176 -23.18 -11.36 39.65
C THR A 176 -23.03 -12.37 38.52
N HIS A 177 -22.06 -12.15 37.64
CA HIS A 177 -21.76 -13.05 36.53
C HIS A 177 -20.79 -14.17 36.93
N THR A 178 -20.69 -15.20 36.09
CA THR A 178 -19.79 -16.36 36.25
C THR A 178 -18.30 -15.99 36.38
N ASP A 179 -17.92 -14.77 35.94
CA ASP A 179 -16.58 -14.20 36.12
C ASP A 179 -16.38 -13.46 37.47
N GLY A 180 -17.39 -13.51 38.35
CA GLY A 180 -17.39 -12.85 39.66
C GLY A 180 -17.67 -11.34 39.63
N THR A 181 -17.88 -10.75 38.45
CA THR A 181 -18.17 -9.31 38.34
C THR A 181 -19.67 -9.03 38.45
N VAL A 182 -20.02 -7.98 39.20
CA VAL A 182 -21.39 -7.48 39.31
C VAL A 182 -21.59 -6.41 38.25
N ARG A 183 -22.59 -6.57 37.39
CA ARG A 183 -22.90 -5.60 36.31
C ARG A 183 -24.36 -5.18 36.33
N THR A 184 -24.62 -3.91 36.04
CA THR A 184 -25.99 -3.36 35.90
C THR A 184 -26.59 -3.68 34.52
N SER A 185 -27.91 -3.56 34.40
CA SER A 185 -28.63 -3.74 33.12
C SER A 185 -28.15 -2.78 32.02
N LEU A 186 -27.81 -1.54 32.41
CA LEU A 186 -27.24 -0.54 31.52
C LEU A 186 -25.83 -0.90 31.01
N GLU A 187 -24.95 -1.42 31.87
CA GLU A 187 -23.60 -1.84 31.48
C GLU A 187 -23.64 -3.05 30.55
N ARG A 188 -24.56 -4.00 30.80
CA ARG A 188 -24.83 -5.13 29.90
C ARG A 188 -25.30 -4.65 28.53
N TYR A 189 -26.28 -3.73 28.49
CA TYR A 189 -26.75 -3.15 27.24
C TYR A 189 -25.66 -2.41 26.48
N LYS A 190 -24.85 -1.58 27.16
CA LYS A 190 -23.73 -0.87 26.51
C LYS A 190 -22.75 -1.85 25.88
N ARG A 191 -22.36 -2.91 26.59
CA ARG A 191 -21.44 -3.94 26.09
C ARG A 191 -22.04 -4.70 24.90
N ILE A 192 -23.25 -5.22 25.04
CA ILE A 192 -23.95 -5.99 24.00
C ILE A 192 -24.23 -5.10 22.77
N LYS A 193 -24.68 -3.86 22.97
CA LYS A 193 -24.87 -2.88 21.88
C LYS A 193 -23.56 -2.60 21.18
N THR A 194 -22.49 -2.26 21.91
CA THR A 194 -21.17 -1.98 21.31
C THR A 194 -20.64 -3.16 20.51
N LEU A 195 -20.86 -4.41 20.97
CA LEU A 195 -20.48 -5.61 20.24
C LEU A 195 -21.39 -5.93 19.03
N LEU A 196 -22.68 -5.60 19.08
CA LEU A 196 -23.63 -5.80 18.00
C LEU A 196 -23.54 -4.70 16.92
N THR A 197 -23.18 -3.46 17.28
CA THR A 197 -23.21 -2.30 16.37
C THR A 197 -21.84 -1.97 15.75
N SER A 198 -20.75 -2.66 16.10
CA SER A 198 -19.41 -2.35 15.58
C SER A 198 -19.17 -2.90 14.17
N SER A 199 -19.74 -2.28 13.14
CA SER A 199 -19.39 -2.57 11.74
C SER A 199 -18.01 -1.99 11.39
N HIS A 200 -17.33 -2.54 10.37
CA HIS A 200 -16.07 -1.93 9.89
C HIS A 200 -16.29 -0.50 9.38
N VAL A 201 -17.47 -0.18 8.84
CA VAL A 201 -17.87 1.19 8.49
C VAL A 201 -17.97 2.08 9.73
N GLY A 202 -18.55 1.56 10.82
CA GLY A 202 -18.62 2.22 12.12
C GLY A 202 -17.25 2.59 12.70
N ALA A 203 -16.23 1.77 12.45
CA ALA A 203 -14.85 2.09 12.84
C ALA A 203 -14.29 3.32 12.13
N LEU A 204 -14.81 3.67 10.94
CA LEU A 204 -14.40 4.83 10.17
C LEU A 204 -15.14 6.12 10.57
N ARG A 205 -16.11 6.07 11.50
CA ARG A 205 -16.97 7.21 11.85
C ARG A 205 -16.20 8.49 12.16
N ASN A 206 -15.17 8.43 12.99
CA ASN A 206 -14.38 9.61 13.36
C ASN A 206 -13.57 10.15 12.17
N THR A 207 -13.02 9.25 11.36
CA THR A 207 -12.27 9.60 10.14
C THR A 207 -13.17 10.27 9.12
N ILE A 208 -14.35 9.70 8.88
CA ILE A 208 -15.35 10.24 7.95
C ILE A 208 -15.79 11.64 8.42
N ASN A 209 -16.17 11.79 9.68
CA ASN A 209 -16.58 13.09 10.22
C ASN A 209 -15.45 14.13 10.19
N ASN A 210 -14.17 13.74 10.28
CA ASN A 210 -13.06 14.68 10.12
C ASN A 210 -13.06 15.34 8.73
N TYR A 211 -13.46 14.59 7.69
CA TYR A 211 -13.55 15.07 6.32
C TYR A 211 -14.80 15.95 6.07
N SER A 212 -15.69 16.16 7.06
CA SER A 212 -16.86 17.03 6.92
C SER A 212 -16.52 18.49 6.61
N ILE A 213 -15.26 18.88 6.82
CA ILE A 213 -14.72 20.20 6.46
C ILE A 213 -14.66 20.38 4.93
N LEU A 214 -14.44 19.29 4.19
CA LEU A 214 -14.34 19.32 2.72
C LEU A 214 -15.72 19.34 2.06
N SER A 215 -16.65 18.54 2.60
CA SER A 215 -18.03 18.49 2.11
C SER A 215 -19.00 17.99 3.20
N PRO A 216 -20.26 18.50 3.22
CA PRO A 216 -21.33 17.95 4.05
C PRO A 216 -21.61 16.45 3.83
N HIS A 217 -21.24 15.90 2.66
CA HIS A 217 -21.42 14.48 2.34
C HIS A 217 -20.55 13.54 3.19
N PHE A 218 -19.52 14.07 3.87
CA PHE A 218 -18.69 13.32 4.81
C PHE A 218 -19.26 13.27 6.24
N LYS A 219 -20.48 13.76 6.47
CA LYS A 219 -21.15 13.52 7.76
C LYS A 219 -21.62 12.07 7.82
N TYR A 220 -21.15 11.34 8.83
CA TYR A 220 -21.44 9.90 9.00
C TYR A 220 -22.93 9.62 9.16
N SER A 221 -23.59 10.42 10.00
CA SER A 221 -25.04 10.46 10.15
C SER A 221 -25.47 11.92 9.97
N ALA A 222 -26.36 12.16 9.01
CA ALA A 222 -26.79 13.50 8.64
C ALA A 222 -28.27 13.52 8.29
N SER A 223 -28.98 14.52 8.78
CA SER A 223 -30.28 14.92 8.27
C SER A 223 -30.07 16.09 7.31
N PHE A 224 -30.34 15.89 6.02
CA PHE A 224 -30.28 16.95 5.02
C PHE A 224 -31.59 17.74 5.02
N ALA A 225 -31.52 19.05 4.74
CA ALA A 225 -32.68 19.95 4.73
C ALA A 225 -33.77 19.55 3.72
N SER A 226 -33.45 18.67 2.77
CA SER A 226 -34.37 18.05 1.81
C SER A 226 -35.22 16.91 2.41
N GLY A 227 -35.14 16.65 3.71
CA GLY A 227 -35.89 15.57 4.39
C GLY A 227 -35.24 14.18 4.27
N TYR A 228 -34.12 14.07 3.55
CA TYR A 228 -33.37 12.82 3.46
C TYR A 228 -32.36 12.72 4.61
N GLY A 229 -32.51 11.70 5.45
CA GLY A 229 -31.51 11.29 6.43
C GLY A 229 -30.57 10.25 5.83
N ARG A 230 -29.26 10.42 6.00
CA ARG A 230 -28.24 9.43 5.65
C ARG A 230 -27.55 8.99 6.91
N ASP A 231 -27.65 7.71 7.24
CA ASP A 231 -26.87 7.10 8.31
C ASP A 231 -26.12 5.88 7.75
N LEU A 232 -24.80 5.93 7.81
CA LEU A 232 -23.94 4.87 7.31
C LEU A 232 -23.98 3.58 8.13
N ASP A 233 -24.57 3.55 9.33
CA ASP A 233 -24.81 2.29 10.06
C ASP A 233 -26.10 1.59 9.62
N ILE A 234 -27.02 2.32 8.97
CA ILE A 234 -28.36 1.82 8.64
C ILE A 234 -28.48 1.55 7.15
N LEU A 235 -27.94 2.42 6.32
CA LEU A 235 -28.08 2.30 4.88
C LEU A 235 -27.16 1.21 4.31
N PRO A 236 -27.50 0.65 3.14
CA PRO A 236 -26.56 -0.17 2.39
C PRO A 236 -25.32 0.63 2.03
N VAL A 237 -24.16 0.03 2.25
CA VAL A 237 -22.86 0.65 1.95
C VAL A 237 -22.00 -0.35 1.22
N ASN A 238 -21.33 0.11 0.17
CA ASN A 238 -20.29 -0.65 -0.52
C ASN A 238 -18.94 -0.01 -0.20
N LEU A 239 -18.15 -0.69 0.62
CA LEU A 239 -16.84 -0.25 1.06
C LEU A 239 -15.78 -0.91 0.19
N ILE A 240 -14.92 -0.11 -0.43
CA ILE A 240 -13.74 -0.59 -1.15
C ILE A 240 -12.51 -0.14 -0.39
N SER A 241 -11.68 -1.10 -0.02
CA SER A 241 -10.42 -0.88 0.67
C SER A 241 -9.27 -1.07 -0.31
N VAL A 242 -8.48 -0.01 -0.47
CA VAL A 242 -7.26 0.03 -1.25
C VAL A 242 -6.08 0.00 -0.27
N PRO A 243 -5.22 -1.01 -0.30
CA PRO A 243 -4.01 -1.03 0.52
C PRO A 243 -3.03 0.10 0.18
N SER A 244 -2.30 0.60 1.19
CA SER A 244 -1.32 1.70 1.03
C SER A 244 -0.17 1.40 0.08
N ILE A 245 0.16 0.13 -0.17
CA ILE A 245 1.18 -0.25 -1.17
C ILE A 245 0.85 0.25 -2.58
N PHE A 246 -0.44 0.47 -2.90
CA PHE A 246 -0.85 0.97 -4.20
C PHE A 246 -0.77 2.50 -4.32
N TYR A 247 -1.02 3.23 -3.25
CA TYR A 247 -1.09 4.70 -3.30
C TYR A 247 0.06 5.43 -2.57
N GLY A 248 0.87 4.72 -1.79
CA GLY A 248 1.92 5.31 -0.95
C GLY A 248 1.35 6.07 0.25
N SER A 249 1.56 7.38 0.27
CA SER A 249 1.16 8.26 1.38
C SER A 249 -0.32 8.67 1.33
N ALA A 250 -0.86 8.92 0.13
CA ALA A 250 -2.27 9.22 -0.08
C ALA A 250 -2.66 9.00 -1.55
N ILE A 251 -3.94 8.78 -1.82
CA ILE A 251 -4.48 8.87 -3.18
C ILE A 251 -4.48 10.34 -3.61
N GLU A 252 -4.02 10.62 -4.83
CA GLU A 252 -4.00 11.96 -5.38
C GLU A 252 -5.42 12.47 -5.62
N LYS A 253 -5.73 13.65 -5.09
CA LYS A 253 -7.04 14.28 -5.21
C LYS A 253 -7.38 14.53 -6.69
N GLY A 254 -8.63 14.28 -7.06
CA GLY A 254 -9.10 14.46 -8.43
C GLY A 254 -8.80 13.33 -9.41
N THR A 255 -8.03 12.32 -8.99
CA THR A 255 -7.58 11.26 -9.91
C THR A 255 -8.46 10.02 -9.90
N ILE A 256 -9.37 9.91 -8.92
CA ILE A 256 -10.28 8.77 -8.79
C ILE A 256 -11.31 8.80 -9.92
N ASN A 257 -11.33 7.73 -10.71
CA ASN A 257 -12.30 7.48 -11.76
C ASN A 257 -12.76 6.02 -11.67
N LEU A 258 -14.06 5.82 -11.45
CA LEU A 258 -14.68 4.50 -11.42
C LEU A 258 -15.66 4.37 -12.58
N LYS A 259 -15.49 3.32 -13.38
CA LYS A 259 -16.34 3.00 -14.53
C LYS A 259 -17.01 1.65 -14.33
N TYR A 260 -18.29 1.62 -14.66
CA TYR A 260 -19.13 0.44 -14.60
C TYR A 260 -19.64 0.14 -16.00
N PHE A 261 -19.26 -1.01 -16.52
CA PHE A 261 -19.75 -1.55 -17.77
C PHE A 261 -20.68 -2.74 -17.53
N LEU A 262 -21.69 -2.85 -18.39
CA LEU A 262 -22.60 -3.97 -18.45
C LEU A 262 -22.72 -4.44 -19.90
N THR A 263 -22.38 -5.69 -20.14
CA THR A 263 -22.32 -6.30 -21.48
C THR A 263 -21.52 -5.43 -22.46
N GLY A 264 -20.40 -4.87 -21.98
CA GLY A 264 -19.51 -3.99 -22.74
C GLY A 264 -19.98 -2.53 -22.90
N THR A 265 -21.18 -2.18 -22.46
CA THR A 265 -21.71 -0.80 -22.53
C THR A 265 -21.43 -0.07 -21.22
N LEU A 266 -20.92 1.17 -21.28
CA LEU A 266 -20.72 2.02 -20.09
C LEU A 266 -22.10 2.44 -19.54
N ILE A 267 -22.41 2.02 -18.31
CA ILE A 267 -23.68 2.35 -17.62
C ILE A 267 -23.51 3.36 -16.50
N GLY A 268 -22.28 3.55 -16.00
CA GLY A 268 -21.98 4.55 -14.97
C GLY A 268 -20.50 4.91 -14.95
N GLU A 269 -20.21 6.20 -14.78
CA GLU A 269 -18.88 6.75 -14.53
C GLU A 269 -18.99 7.77 -13.40
N ILE A 270 -18.24 7.56 -12.31
CA ILE A 270 -18.11 8.53 -11.21
C ILE A 270 -16.67 9.02 -11.12
N LYS A 271 -16.53 10.32 -10.87
CA LYS A 271 -15.25 11.02 -10.76
C LYS A 271 -15.26 11.96 -9.57
N ASP A 272 -14.07 12.17 -9.03
CA ASP A 272 -13.79 13.23 -8.06
C ASP A 272 -13.45 14.54 -8.81
N GLU A 273 -14.40 15.16 -9.51
CA GLU A 273 -14.10 16.38 -10.28
C GLU A 273 -13.77 17.60 -9.39
N ASN A 274 -14.33 17.62 -8.17
CA ASN A 274 -14.18 18.74 -7.23
C ASN A 274 -12.92 18.65 -6.35
N GLN A 275 -12.14 17.56 -6.43
CA GLN A 275 -10.93 17.34 -5.61
C GLN A 275 -11.17 17.41 -4.10
N ASN A 276 -12.42 17.19 -3.67
CA ASN A 276 -12.87 17.24 -2.28
C ASN A 276 -13.24 15.85 -1.76
N GLY A 277 -13.19 14.83 -2.61
CA GLY A 277 -13.43 13.43 -2.30
C GLY A 277 -14.88 13.01 -2.50
N GLU A 278 -15.72 13.90 -3.05
CA GLU A 278 -17.05 13.54 -3.53
C GLU A 278 -16.92 12.80 -4.87
N LEU A 279 -17.52 11.62 -4.95
CA LEU A 279 -17.57 10.86 -6.19
C LEU A 279 -18.88 11.17 -6.90
N ILE A 280 -18.81 12.05 -7.89
CA ILE A 280 -19.95 12.57 -8.64
C ILE A 280 -20.15 11.73 -9.88
N GLN A 281 -21.39 11.34 -10.17
CA GLN A 281 -21.70 10.65 -11.42
C GLN A 281 -21.69 11.63 -12.58
N VAL A 282 -20.82 11.38 -13.55
CA VAL A 282 -20.57 12.26 -14.71
C VAL A 282 -20.99 11.62 -16.02
N GLY A 283 -21.06 10.28 -16.07
CA GLY A 283 -21.32 9.55 -17.30
C GLY A 283 -22.11 8.27 -17.07
N PRO A 284 -22.74 7.71 -18.13
CA PRO A 284 -22.93 8.33 -19.44
C PRO A 284 -23.88 9.54 -19.38
N VAL A 285 -23.77 10.47 -20.33
CA VAL A 285 -24.59 11.70 -20.35
C VAL A 285 -26.08 11.33 -20.39
N GLY A 286 -26.87 11.91 -19.49
CA GLY A 286 -28.30 11.61 -19.37
C GLY A 286 -28.63 10.34 -18.56
N SER A 287 -27.65 9.70 -17.93
CA SER A 287 -27.88 8.62 -16.96
C SER A 287 -28.60 9.11 -15.71
N ALA A 288 -29.41 8.23 -15.10
CA ALA A 288 -30.04 8.52 -13.82
C ALA A 288 -28.97 8.75 -12.74
N GLY A 289 -29.14 9.82 -11.96
CA GLY A 289 -28.16 10.24 -10.94
C GLY A 289 -27.00 11.08 -11.48
N SER A 290 -26.99 11.47 -12.75
CA SER A 290 -26.01 12.43 -13.28
C SER A 290 -25.96 13.72 -12.45
N GLY A 291 -24.77 14.17 -12.10
CA GLY A 291 -24.52 15.31 -11.20
C GLY A 291 -24.75 15.02 -9.71
N SER A 292 -25.20 13.82 -9.34
CA SER A 292 -25.39 13.42 -7.95
C SER A 292 -24.15 12.73 -7.38
N VAL A 293 -23.93 12.89 -6.08
CA VAL A 293 -22.82 12.26 -5.33
C VAL A 293 -23.18 10.80 -5.02
N ALA A 294 -22.47 9.86 -5.67
CA ALA A 294 -22.64 8.41 -5.50
C ALA A 294 -21.86 7.84 -4.31
N GLY A 295 -20.86 8.56 -3.83
CA GLY A 295 -20.02 8.12 -2.73
C GLY A 295 -18.97 9.14 -2.33
N ILE A 296 -18.13 8.73 -1.39
CA ILE A 296 -17.03 9.55 -0.85
C ILE A 296 -15.73 8.75 -0.84
N ALA A 297 -14.60 9.44 -0.95
CA ALA A 297 -13.26 8.87 -0.91
C ALA A 297 -12.41 9.46 0.23
N LEU A 298 -11.80 8.59 1.01
CA LEU A 298 -10.87 8.93 2.08
C LEU A 298 -9.43 8.76 1.57
N TYR A 299 -8.87 9.81 0.99
CA TYR A 299 -7.58 9.75 0.27
C TYR A 299 -6.41 9.18 1.08
N LYS A 300 -6.31 9.51 2.38
CA LYS A 300 -5.17 9.08 3.21
C LYS A 300 -5.32 7.64 3.68
N GLN A 301 -6.56 7.20 3.90
CA GLN A 301 -6.87 5.88 4.43
C GLN A 301 -7.08 4.83 3.33
N GLY A 302 -7.25 5.25 2.08
CA GLY A 302 -7.45 4.32 0.97
C GLY A 302 -8.84 3.69 0.93
N PHE A 303 -9.85 4.34 1.51
CA PHE A 303 -11.22 3.84 1.49
C PHE A 303 -12.08 4.62 0.51
N ILE A 304 -12.86 3.89 -0.30
CA ILE A 304 -13.91 4.43 -1.13
C ILE A 304 -15.24 3.87 -0.61
N ILE A 305 -16.18 4.76 -0.30
CA ILE A 305 -17.47 4.42 0.30
C ILE A 305 -18.55 4.81 -0.70
N LEU A 306 -19.20 3.81 -1.30
CA LEU A 306 -20.27 4.00 -2.27
C LEU A 306 -21.62 3.73 -1.64
N THR A 307 -22.58 4.60 -1.97
CA THR A 307 -23.93 4.63 -1.37
C THR A 307 -25.01 4.91 -2.42
N GLY A 308 -24.63 5.21 -3.66
CA GLY A 308 -25.57 5.45 -4.75
C GLY A 308 -26.41 4.21 -5.03
N SER A 309 -27.67 4.25 -4.64
CA SER A 309 -28.62 3.13 -4.70
C SER A 309 -29.59 3.22 -5.87
N TRP A 310 -29.46 4.23 -6.74
CA TRP A 310 -30.31 4.38 -7.92
C TRP A 310 -29.89 3.41 -9.03
N ASP A 311 -30.83 3.14 -9.92
CA ASP A 311 -30.62 2.27 -11.07
C ASP A 311 -29.70 2.95 -12.10
N LEU A 312 -28.62 2.27 -12.51
CA LEU A 312 -27.66 2.82 -13.49
C LEU A 312 -28.05 2.54 -14.94
N GLN A 313 -28.79 1.47 -15.18
CA GLN A 313 -29.19 1.00 -16.50
C GLN A 313 -30.56 1.54 -16.91
N THR A 314 -30.75 2.86 -16.93
CA THR A 314 -32.06 3.45 -17.24
C THR A 314 -32.33 3.59 -18.75
N THR A 315 -31.31 3.43 -19.59
CA THR A 315 -31.40 3.57 -21.05
C THR A 315 -30.45 2.61 -21.77
N GLY A 316 -30.79 2.23 -23.01
CA GLY A 316 -29.93 1.38 -23.86
C GLY A 316 -30.28 -0.12 -23.87
N PRO A 317 -29.48 -0.96 -24.56
CA PRO A 317 -29.79 -2.38 -24.80
C PRO A 317 -29.82 -3.24 -23.54
N SER A 318 -29.25 -2.75 -22.43
CA SER A 318 -29.21 -3.43 -21.14
C SER A 318 -30.18 -2.85 -20.11
N ALA A 319 -31.15 -2.00 -20.51
CA ALA A 319 -32.01 -1.29 -19.57
C ALA A 319 -32.82 -2.18 -18.60
N ASN A 320 -33.11 -3.43 -19.00
CA ASN A 320 -33.84 -4.40 -18.18
C ASN A 320 -32.95 -5.51 -17.60
N ALA A 321 -31.63 -5.44 -17.76
CA ALA A 321 -30.75 -6.48 -17.27
C ALA A 321 -30.75 -6.51 -15.73
N LYS A 322 -30.76 -7.69 -15.13
CA LYS A 322 -30.66 -7.86 -13.68
C LYS A 322 -29.65 -8.96 -13.42
N LEU A 323 -28.73 -8.73 -12.48
CA LEU A 323 -27.72 -9.71 -12.11
C LEU A 323 -27.84 -10.08 -10.64
N ASN A 324 -27.44 -11.30 -10.30
CA ASN A 324 -27.43 -11.79 -8.92
C ASN A 324 -26.17 -11.31 -8.16
N TYR A 325 -26.04 -9.99 -7.95
CA TYR A 325 -24.86 -9.39 -7.31
C TYR A 325 -24.55 -9.89 -5.90
N LYS A 326 -25.56 -10.29 -5.13
CA LYS A 326 -25.40 -10.77 -3.75
C LYS A 326 -25.15 -12.27 -3.64
N ASN A 327 -25.15 -13.00 -4.76
CA ASN A 327 -25.14 -14.46 -4.80
C ASN A 327 -26.21 -15.12 -3.90
N THR A 328 -27.39 -14.50 -3.80
CA THR A 328 -28.54 -14.99 -3.01
C THR A 328 -29.62 -15.64 -3.88
N GLY A 329 -29.41 -15.69 -5.20
CA GLY A 329 -30.37 -16.23 -6.18
C GLY A 329 -31.41 -15.20 -6.63
N THR A 330 -31.34 -13.95 -6.14
CA THR A 330 -32.23 -12.86 -6.54
C THR A 330 -31.50 -11.86 -7.41
N ALA A 331 -31.91 -11.75 -8.68
CA ALA A 331 -31.35 -10.77 -9.60
C ALA A 331 -31.85 -9.35 -9.28
N CYS A 332 -30.95 -8.38 -9.27
CA CYS A 332 -31.27 -6.97 -9.01
C CYS A 332 -30.61 -6.05 -10.04
N THR A 333 -31.13 -4.83 -10.12
CA THR A 333 -30.65 -3.79 -11.04
C THR A 333 -29.28 -3.28 -10.58
N SER A 334 -28.39 -3.01 -11.54
CA SER A 334 -27.06 -2.42 -11.32
C SER A 334 -27.16 -1.07 -10.60
N SER A 335 -26.39 -0.92 -9.52
CA SER A 335 -26.23 0.32 -8.76
C SER A 335 -24.79 0.44 -8.25
N TRP A 336 -24.38 1.61 -7.75
CA TRP A 336 -23.03 1.82 -7.19
C TRP A 336 -22.75 0.96 -5.95
N LEU A 337 -23.80 0.46 -5.29
CA LEU A 337 -23.72 -0.51 -4.19
C LEU A 337 -23.12 -1.86 -4.63
N TYR A 338 -23.21 -2.20 -5.91
CA TYR A 338 -22.70 -3.46 -6.46
C TYR A 338 -21.42 -3.30 -7.27
N PHE A 339 -20.82 -2.11 -7.24
CA PHE A 339 -19.56 -1.85 -7.90
C PHE A 339 -18.45 -2.77 -7.37
N ALA A 340 -17.67 -3.35 -8.30
CA ALA A 340 -16.54 -4.24 -8.02
C ALA A 340 -16.89 -5.55 -7.26
N VAL A 341 -18.10 -6.08 -7.43
CA VAL A 341 -18.47 -7.41 -6.88
C VAL A 341 -17.45 -8.49 -7.28
N GLY A 342 -17.12 -9.40 -6.36
CA GLY A 342 -16.13 -10.45 -6.59
C GLY A 342 -14.69 -10.02 -6.32
N THR A 343 -14.48 -8.83 -5.78
CA THR A 343 -13.15 -8.33 -5.40
C THR A 343 -12.83 -8.77 -3.97
N ASN A 344 -12.30 -9.98 -3.81
CA ASN A 344 -11.91 -10.55 -2.50
C ASN A 344 -13.03 -10.48 -1.43
N ASP A 345 -14.29 -10.51 -1.85
CA ASP A 345 -15.48 -10.35 -1.00
C ASP A 345 -16.18 -11.68 -0.67
N GLY A 346 -15.54 -12.81 -1.00
CA GLY A 346 -16.09 -14.15 -0.81
C GLY A 346 -17.12 -14.58 -1.87
N THR A 347 -17.46 -13.72 -2.83
CA THR A 347 -18.38 -14.06 -3.92
C THR A 347 -17.67 -14.95 -4.95
N PRO A 348 -18.18 -16.18 -5.23
CA PRO A 348 -17.54 -17.11 -6.15
C PRO A 348 -17.51 -16.57 -7.59
N VAL A 349 -16.70 -17.19 -8.45
CA VAL A 349 -16.78 -16.98 -9.90
C VAL A 349 -18.10 -17.59 -10.40
N ASP A 350 -18.87 -16.88 -11.22
CA ASP A 350 -20.11 -17.44 -11.76
C ASP A 350 -19.79 -18.46 -12.86
N GLY A 351 -20.53 -19.58 -12.85
CA GLY A 351 -20.52 -20.57 -13.94
C GLY A 351 -21.44 -20.16 -15.10
N GLU A 352 -21.31 -20.84 -16.24
CA GLU A 352 -22.16 -20.60 -17.41
C GLU A 352 -23.58 -21.14 -17.16
N GLY A 353 -24.52 -20.32 -16.65
CA GLY A 353 -25.90 -20.80 -16.47
C GLY A 353 -26.97 -19.93 -15.84
N ALA A 354 -26.71 -18.73 -15.29
CA ALA A 354 -27.77 -17.88 -14.72
C ALA A 354 -27.37 -16.42 -14.67
N ASP A 355 -28.25 -15.47 -15.04
CA ASP A 355 -28.17 -14.00 -14.82
C ASP A 355 -26.77 -13.50 -14.40
N THR A 356 -25.80 -13.72 -15.29
CA THR A 356 -24.40 -13.92 -14.87
C THR A 356 -23.76 -12.59 -14.54
N ARG A 357 -23.12 -12.49 -13.38
CA ARG A 357 -22.28 -11.34 -13.02
C ARG A 357 -21.12 -11.16 -14.02
N ALA A 358 -20.83 -12.19 -14.81
CA ALA A 358 -19.92 -12.13 -15.95
C ALA A 358 -20.31 -11.09 -17.02
N SER A 359 -21.54 -10.58 -17.03
CA SER A 359 -21.91 -9.43 -17.87
C SER A 359 -21.43 -8.09 -17.30
N ALA A 360 -21.16 -7.99 -16.00
CA ALA A 360 -20.66 -6.78 -15.37
C ALA A 360 -19.12 -6.74 -15.35
N SER A 361 -18.56 -5.58 -15.71
CA SER A 361 -17.15 -5.31 -15.52
C SER A 361 -16.94 -3.92 -14.93
N TYR A 362 -15.87 -3.79 -14.17
CA TYR A 362 -15.57 -2.59 -13.39
C TYR A 362 -14.14 -2.16 -13.67
N THR A 363 -13.94 -0.86 -13.84
CA THR A 363 -12.61 -0.28 -13.89
C THR A 363 -12.50 0.76 -12.79
N MET A 364 -11.46 0.62 -11.97
CA MET A 364 -11.06 1.60 -10.98
C MET A 364 -9.70 2.17 -11.39
N HIS A 365 -9.60 3.48 -11.49
CA HIS A 365 -8.36 4.18 -11.80
C HIS A 365 -8.13 5.30 -10.78
N PHE A 366 -6.91 5.40 -10.25
CA PHE A 366 -6.48 6.50 -9.41
C PHE A 366 -4.95 6.63 -9.47
N SER A 367 -4.42 7.79 -9.08
CA SER A 367 -2.99 7.97 -8.88
C SER A 367 -2.67 7.99 -7.39
N GLY A 368 -1.56 7.37 -6.99
CA GLY A 368 -1.01 7.52 -5.65
C GLY A 368 -0.26 8.84 -5.46
N THR A 369 0.25 9.06 -4.27
CA THR A 369 1.23 10.09 -3.93
C THR A 369 2.30 9.41 -3.10
N ASN A 370 3.50 9.30 -3.66
CA ASN A 370 4.66 8.78 -2.95
C ASN A 370 5.71 9.88 -2.80
N GLU A 371 6.13 10.12 -1.57
CA GLU A 371 7.11 11.14 -1.20
C GLU A 371 8.44 10.45 -0.92
N VAL A 372 9.38 10.60 -1.85
CA VAL A 372 10.70 10.00 -1.79
C VAL A 372 11.69 11.07 -1.35
N PRO A 373 12.35 10.96 -0.17
CA PRO A 373 13.31 11.95 0.26
C PRO A 373 14.60 11.81 -0.55
N VAL A 374 15.04 12.91 -1.15
CA VAL A 374 16.21 12.94 -2.02
C VAL A 374 17.20 13.97 -1.49
N MET A 375 18.45 13.54 -1.32
CA MET A 375 19.57 14.42 -1.01
C MET A 375 20.34 14.73 -2.28
N THR A 376 20.45 16.02 -2.59
CA THR A 376 21.31 16.53 -3.66
C THR A 376 22.57 17.11 -3.02
N MET A 377 23.74 16.63 -3.46
CA MET A 377 25.05 17.13 -3.04
C MET A 377 25.76 17.77 -4.23
N PHE A 378 26.34 18.94 -4.03
CA PHE A 378 27.17 19.62 -5.03
C PHE A 378 28.65 19.47 -4.66
N ALA A 379 29.37 18.63 -5.42
CA ALA A 379 30.81 18.47 -5.24
C ALA A 379 31.54 19.42 -6.19
N HIS A 380 32.19 20.43 -5.62
CA HIS A 380 32.86 21.48 -6.39
C HIS A 380 34.31 21.12 -6.70
N ALA A 381 34.71 21.37 -7.95
CA ALA A 381 36.06 21.22 -8.49
C ALA A 381 36.56 22.60 -8.97
N PRO A 382 36.93 23.52 -8.05
CA PRO A 382 37.29 24.90 -8.37
C PRO A 382 38.59 24.99 -9.17
N LYS A 383 38.83 26.16 -9.79
CA LYS A 383 40.06 26.44 -10.56
C LYS A 383 41.32 26.25 -9.70
N GLY A 384 42.39 25.77 -10.33
CA GLY A 384 43.68 25.51 -9.66
C GLY A 384 43.70 24.32 -8.69
N GLN A 385 42.57 23.66 -8.42
CA GLN A 385 42.50 22.45 -7.61
C GLN A 385 42.22 21.21 -8.47
N LEU A 386 42.52 20.02 -7.93
CA LEU A 386 42.29 18.72 -8.59
C LEU A 386 43.03 18.56 -9.93
N ASN A 387 44.07 19.37 -10.17
CA ASN A 387 44.90 19.41 -11.37
C ASN A 387 46.08 18.42 -11.33
N TYR A 388 46.16 17.56 -10.31
CA TYR A 388 47.14 16.47 -10.25
C TYR A 388 46.47 15.17 -9.77
N SER A 389 47.04 14.03 -10.16
CA SER A 389 46.59 12.70 -9.75
C SER A 389 47.75 11.97 -9.09
N ASN A 390 47.47 11.20 -8.02
CA ASN A 390 48.48 10.35 -7.37
C ASN A 390 48.68 9.01 -8.11
N ASN A 391 48.14 8.87 -9.32
CA ASN A 391 48.31 7.66 -10.10
C ASN A 391 49.76 7.57 -10.63
N PRO A 392 50.52 6.50 -10.36
CA PRO A 392 51.89 6.36 -10.85
C PRO A 392 52.01 6.28 -12.40
N THR A 393 50.90 6.10 -13.13
CA THR A 393 50.89 6.08 -14.61
C THR A 393 51.24 7.42 -15.27
N TYR A 394 51.48 8.49 -14.49
CA TYR A 394 51.93 9.79 -14.99
C TYR A 394 53.45 9.87 -15.19
N LEU A 395 54.22 8.85 -14.79
CA LEU A 395 55.67 8.79 -15.00
C LEU A 395 56.01 8.34 -16.42
N SER A 396 56.99 8.99 -17.05
CA SER A 396 57.51 8.54 -18.35
C SER A 396 58.13 7.16 -18.21
N TYR A 397 57.82 6.29 -19.15
CA TYR A 397 58.45 4.98 -19.22
C TYR A 397 59.97 5.14 -19.45
N SER A 398 60.75 4.52 -18.57
CA SER A 398 62.19 4.40 -18.64
C SER A 398 62.52 2.91 -18.63
N ALA A 399 63.34 2.47 -19.58
CA ALA A 399 63.70 1.05 -19.73
C ALA A 399 64.59 0.50 -18.60
N ALA A 400 65.19 1.38 -17.78
CA ALA A 400 66.04 1.00 -16.65
C ALA A 400 65.31 1.23 -15.33
N SER A 401 65.19 0.20 -14.50
CA SER A 401 64.57 0.30 -13.16
C SER A 401 65.35 1.24 -12.23
N SER A 402 66.67 1.34 -12.42
CA SER A 402 67.58 2.19 -11.64
C SER A 402 67.28 3.69 -11.74
N ASN A 403 66.45 4.12 -12.69
CA ASN A 403 66.01 5.52 -12.80
C ASN A 403 64.83 5.86 -11.87
N TYR A 404 64.20 4.84 -11.27
CA TYR A 404 63.10 5.00 -10.32
C TYR A 404 63.53 4.79 -8.86
N ASP A 405 64.73 4.22 -8.65
CA ASP A 405 65.25 3.89 -7.33
C ASP A 405 65.82 5.12 -6.61
N ALA A 406 65.49 5.27 -5.33
CA ALA A 406 66.08 6.31 -4.50
C ALA A 406 67.56 6.02 -4.25
N LEU A 407 68.41 7.03 -4.45
CA LEU A 407 69.83 6.95 -4.14
C LEU A 407 70.01 7.08 -2.62
N THR A 408 70.39 5.98 -1.97
CA THR A 408 70.60 5.93 -0.52
C THR A 408 72.08 5.72 -0.20
N SER A 409 72.60 6.52 0.75
CA SER A 409 73.94 6.38 1.34
C SER A 409 73.85 6.54 2.87
N SER A 410 74.95 6.30 3.58
CA SER A 410 75.03 6.48 5.04
C SER A 410 74.82 7.93 5.51
N ILE A 411 74.85 8.90 4.60
CA ILE A 411 74.73 10.34 4.91
C ILE A 411 73.76 11.10 3.98
N SER A 412 73.17 10.44 2.98
CA SER A 412 72.28 11.11 2.03
C SER A 412 71.20 10.19 1.50
N TYR A 413 69.96 10.66 1.51
CA TYR A 413 68.87 10.10 0.74
C TYR A 413 68.49 11.11 -0.34
N ARG A 414 68.50 10.70 -1.61
CA ARG A 414 68.10 11.55 -2.73
C ARG A 414 67.16 10.78 -3.64
N GLU A 415 65.97 11.32 -3.84
CA GLU A 415 65.03 10.82 -4.85
C GLU A 415 65.46 11.30 -6.24
N PRO A 416 65.42 10.43 -7.27
CA PRO A 416 65.73 10.82 -8.64
C PRO A 416 64.66 11.77 -9.19
N ASP A 417 65.07 12.71 -10.03
CA ASP A 417 64.12 13.59 -10.73
C ASP A 417 63.35 12.77 -11.78
N LEU A 418 62.09 12.47 -11.50
CA LEU A 418 61.24 11.65 -12.36
C LEU A 418 60.53 12.50 -13.42
N ALA A 419 60.74 12.17 -14.70
CA ALA A 419 60.03 12.83 -15.80
C ALA A 419 58.58 12.33 -15.88
N THR A 420 57.64 13.26 -16.11
CA THR A 420 56.22 12.97 -16.26
C THR A 420 55.81 12.90 -17.73
N VAL A 421 54.93 11.97 -18.10
CA VAL A 421 54.32 11.93 -19.44
C VAL A 421 53.45 13.16 -19.65
N ASN A 422 53.67 13.86 -20.77
CA ASN A 422 52.77 14.92 -21.20
C ASN A 422 51.58 14.30 -21.96
N VAL A 423 50.38 14.45 -21.43
CA VAL A 423 49.12 13.96 -22.03
C VAL A 423 48.38 15.04 -22.84
N VAL A 424 48.93 16.25 -22.93
CA VAL A 424 48.35 17.38 -23.69
C VAL A 424 48.43 17.08 -25.19
N SER A 425 47.27 17.11 -25.85
CA SER A 425 47.17 16.93 -27.31
C SER A 425 47.76 18.12 -28.07
N SER A 426 48.64 17.86 -29.03
CA SER A 426 49.11 18.84 -30.02
C SER A 426 48.47 18.57 -31.39
N SER A 427 48.20 19.64 -32.16
CA SER A 427 47.72 19.53 -33.55
C SER A 427 48.80 19.07 -34.53
N PHE A 428 50.06 18.98 -34.08
CA PHE A 428 51.23 18.59 -34.88
C PHE A 428 51.89 17.35 -34.27
N SER A 429 52.41 16.45 -35.11
CA SER A 429 53.10 15.22 -34.70
C SER A 429 54.49 15.47 -34.11
N SER A 430 55.04 16.67 -34.29
CA SER A 430 56.27 17.18 -33.69
C SER A 430 56.28 18.70 -33.82
N PRO A 431 56.52 19.49 -32.76
CA PRO A 431 56.92 19.12 -31.40
C PRO A 431 55.74 18.90 -30.44
N THR A 432 55.99 18.15 -29.37
CA THR A 432 55.08 17.98 -28.23
C THR A 432 54.70 19.35 -27.66
N ALA A 433 53.41 19.60 -27.45
CA ALA A 433 52.93 20.84 -26.84
C ALA A 433 53.61 21.09 -25.48
N SER A 434 53.69 22.36 -25.06
CA SER A 434 54.19 22.72 -23.73
C SER A 434 53.43 21.94 -22.64
N PHE A 435 54.16 21.50 -21.61
CA PHE A 435 53.56 20.77 -20.50
C PHE A 435 52.47 21.61 -19.83
N ALA A 436 51.27 21.03 -19.69
CA ALA A 436 50.17 21.61 -18.92
C ALA A 436 49.60 20.54 -17.97
N LYS A 437 49.23 20.98 -16.76
CA LYS A 437 48.62 20.08 -15.77
C LYS A 437 47.16 19.81 -16.15
N GLU A 438 46.89 18.58 -16.55
CA GLU A 438 45.53 18.10 -16.82
C GLU A 438 45.26 16.73 -16.20
N THR A 439 44.07 16.56 -15.64
CA THR A 439 43.59 15.32 -15.03
C THR A 439 42.22 14.95 -15.57
N TYR A 440 41.83 13.70 -15.38
CA TYR A 440 40.51 13.21 -15.74
C TYR A 440 39.78 12.73 -14.50
N ILE A 441 38.59 13.30 -14.24
CA ILE A 441 37.73 12.87 -13.14
C ILE A 441 36.77 11.82 -13.70
N SER A 442 36.92 10.57 -13.26
CA SER A 442 36.09 9.43 -13.68
C SER A 442 35.18 8.90 -12.57
N LYS A 443 35.60 9.05 -11.31
CA LYS A 443 34.89 8.56 -10.12
C LYS A 443 34.96 9.58 -9.00
N ILE A 444 33.89 9.65 -8.21
CA ILE A 444 33.76 10.50 -7.03
C ILE A 444 33.38 9.57 -5.86
N GLY A 445 34.28 9.45 -4.88
CA GLY A 445 34.02 8.72 -3.64
C GLY A 445 33.37 9.63 -2.59
N LEU A 446 32.31 9.15 -1.96
CA LEU A 446 31.67 9.75 -0.81
C LEU A 446 32.23 9.10 0.45
N TYR A 447 32.66 9.91 1.40
CA TYR A 447 33.28 9.46 2.64
C TYR A 447 32.53 10.00 3.84
N ASP A 448 32.46 9.21 4.91
CA ASP A 448 31.97 9.68 6.21
C ASP A 448 33.01 10.57 6.93
N LYS A 449 32.67 11.02 8.14
CA LYS A 449 33.56 11.83 8.99
C LYS A 449 34.88 11.13 9.36
N ASP A 450 34.88 9.80 9.38
CA ASP A 450 36.00 8.95 9.79
C ASP A 450 36.81 8.47 8.56
N LYS A 451 36.46 8.96 7.36
CA LYS A 451 37.04 8.63 6.05
C LYS A 451 36.77 7.20 5.59
N ASN A 452 35.70 6.58 6.06
CA ASN A 452 35.19 5.34 5.47
C ASN A 452 34.42 5.67 4.19
N LEU A 453 34.62 4.88 3.15
CA LEU A 453 33.93 5.03 1.88
C LEU A 453 32.47 4.55 2.03
N ILE A 454 31.52 5.46 1.87
CA ILE A 454 30.08 5.18 1.98
C ILE A 454 29.38 5.09 0.61
N GLY A 455 30.04 5.53 -0.46
CA GLY A 455 29.49 5.43 -1.81
C GLY A 455 30.48 5.83 -2.89
N VAL A 456 30.27 5.35 -4.11
CA VAL A 456 31.07 5.71 -5.29
C VAL A 456 30.14 6.10 -6.42
N THR A 457 30.40 7.26 -7.02
CA THR A 457 29.68 7.76 -8.18
C THR A 457 30.59 7.74 -9.39
N THR A 458 30.11 7.22 -10.51
CA THR A 458 30.86 7.14 -11.77
C THR A 458 30.29 8.12 -12.78
N VAL A 459 31.13 8.82 -13.53
CA VAL A 459 30.70 9.60 -14.69
C VAL A 459 30.79 8.76 -15.97
N ALA A 460 29.82 8.91 -16.88
CA ALA A 460 29.76 8.12 -18.12
C ALA A 460 30.96 8.36 -19.05
N LYS A 461 31.50 9.59 -19.06
CA LYS A 461 32.73 9.95 -19.76
C LYS A 461 33.65 10.70 -18.78
N PRO A 462 34.94 10.32 -18.64
CA PRO A 462 35.86 11.04 -17.77
C PRO A 462 35.94 12.52 -18.16
N VAL A 463 35.77 13.41 -17.18
CA VAL A 463 35.76 14.85 -17.42
C VAL A 463 37.19 15.39 -17.32
N LYS A 464 37.66 16.02 -18.40
CA LYS A 464 38.98 16.67 -18.46
C LYS A 464 39.00 17.93 -17.61
N LYS A 465 39.84 17.94 -16.58
CA LYS A 465 40.06 19.01 -15.62
C LYS A 465 41.43 19.65 -15.86
N THR A 466 41.43 20.92 -16.23
CA THR A 466 42.63 21.79 -16.34
C THR A 466 42.61 22.83 -15.22
N GLU A 467 43.70 23.59 -15.06
CA GLU A 467 43.79 24.64 -14.02
C GLU A 467 42.71 25.72 -14.17
N ASP A 468 42.40 26.12 -15.40
CA ASP A 468 41.47 27.24 -15.67
C ASP A 468 39.99 26.84 -15.62
N ARG A 469 39.70 25.54 -15.72
CA ARG A 469 38.32 25.03 -15.79
C ARG A 469 37.78 24.79 -14.41
N GLU A 470 36.53 25.09 -14.17
CA GLU A 470 35.81 24.71 -12.95
C GLU A 470 34.65 23.78 -13.28
N PHE A 471 34.38 22.83 -12.39
CA PHE A 471 33.24 21.93 -12.54
C PHE A 471 32.50 21.80 -11.22
N THR A 472 31.21 21.53 -11.32
CA THR A 472 30.39 21.15 -10.17
C THR A 472 29.68 19.85 -10.53
N PHE A 473 29.88 18.82 -9.72
CA PHE A 473 29.21 17.55 -9.90
C PHE A 473 27.96 17.52 -9.02
N LYS A 474 26.80 17.39 -9.65
CA LYS A 474 25.52 17.21 -8.97
C LYS A 474 25.31 15.72 -8.70
N LEU A 475 25.43 15.35 -7.44
CA LEU A 475 25.19 14.00 -6.94
C LEU A 475 23.78 13.95 -6.38
N LYS A 476 23.01 12.90 -6.72
CA LYS A 476 21.67 12.66 -6.16
C LYS A 476 21.69 11.33 -5.44
N LEU A 477 21.22 11.34 -4.20
CA LEU A 477 21.06 10.16 -3.35
C LEU A 477 19.59 10.07 -2.96
N ASP A 478 18.99 8.93 -3.23
CA ASP A 478 17.68 8.54 -2.72
C ASP A 478 17.88 7.99 -1.29
N ILE A 479 17.10 8.44 -0.31
CA ILE A 479 17.30 8.16 1.13
C ILE A 479 16.17 7.32 1.71
#